data_AF-A0A1F4XK03-F1
#
_entry.id   AF-A0A1F4XK03-F1
#
_cell.length_a   1.000
_cell.length_b   1.000
_cell.length_c   1.000
_cell.angle_alpha   90.00
_cell.angle_beta   90.00
_cell.angle_gamma   90.00
#
_symmetry.space_group_name_H-M   'P 1'
#
loop_
_entity.id
_entity.type
_entity.pdbx_description
1 polymer ?
#
loop_
_entity_poly.entity_id
_entity_poly.type
_entity_poly.pdbx_seq_one_letter_code
_entity_poly.pdbx_strand_id
1 'polypeptide(L)'
;MELHRNKLIAAFTPIAFFRAINGSYDMENVRKLTYKTTLTDQEWQELVSLYNQKFQEERKRNDEQKKKHAQLKEKFQEKITQLKKIAASIPEITDIFLVNSYALGSLKETSDIDLLVITKPDTMWWTRLKLTAALELAGIRRKPGNIEEQFCLSFFITENAMDMSKIAIDDDLYLHFWISSVQSLLNRSLSSWHEQNPWLKDIFPSFSMQDFTSPPVPAQLIVPPTTPTSSPPSSSHFLNSLVRPLMQWRHRMKQKQLGPEASIVVSDTMFKFHNLDRRQHYKEQTLQELERLLAQANSKACPERQSKGSKLGIELQLRI
;
A
#
# COMPACT_ATOMS: atom_id res chain seq x y z
N MET A 1 -5.08 19.66 -29.71
CA MET A 1 -3.69 19.83 -29.22
C MET A 1 -3.14 18.47 -28.90
N GLU A 2 -1.85 18.26 -29.10
CA GLU A 2 -1.18 17.03 -28.71
C GLU A 2 -0.70 17.20 -27.25
N LEU A 3 -1.11 16.31 -26.36
CA LEU A 3 -0.74 16.41 -24.94
C LEU A 3 0.78 16.35 -24.82
N HIS A 4 1.39 17.32 -24.13
CA HIS A 4 2.85 17.36 -24.01
C HIS A 4 3.37 16.08 -23.34
N ARG A 5 4.52 15.56 -23.81
CA ARG A 5 5.12 14.29 -23.33
C ARG A 5 5.20 14.19 -21.80
N ASN A 6 5.54 15.28 -21.12
CA ASN A 6 5.62 15.30 -19.66
C ASN A 6 4.27 15.06 -18.97
N LYS A 7 3.16 15.52 -19.55
CA LYS A 7 1.81 15.28 -19.02
C LYS A 7 1.36 13.83 -19.26
N LEU A 8 1.74 13.25 -20.40
CA LEU A 8 1.54 11.82 -20.66
C LEU A 8 2.32 10.95 -19.67
N ILE A 9 3.59 11.28 -19.42
CA ILE A 9 4.41 10.59 -18.40
C ILE A 9 3.72 10.66 -17.04
N ALA A 10 3.29 11.86 -16.62
CA ALA A 10 2.63 12.06 -15.34
C ALA A 10 1.36 11.22 -15.18
N ALA A 11 0.50 11.19 -16.21
CA ALA A 11 -0.76 10.46 -16.17
C ALA A 11 -0.62 8.94 -16.38
N PHE A 12 0.37 8.50 -17.16
CA PHE A 12 0.58 7.07 -17.41
C PHE A 12 1.45 6.38 -16.38
N THR A 13 2.23 7.11 -15.57
CA THR A 13 3.00 6.51 -14.47
C THR A 13 2.14 5.67 -13.50
N PRO A 14 1.01 6.19 -12.94
CA PRO A 14 0.12 5.37 -12.12
C PRO A 14 -0.46 4.17 -12.88
N ILE A 15 -0.87 4.33 -14.15
CA ILE A 15 -1.40 3.24 -14.97
C ILE A 15 -0.35 2.13 -15.16
N ALA A 16 0.87 2.54 -15.51
CA ALA A 16 2.02 1.64 -15.68
C ALA A 16 2.34 0.89 -14.39
N PHE A 17 2.30 1.58 -13.24
CA PHE A 17 2.52 0.99 -11.94
C PHE A 17 1.48 -0.10 -11.63
N PHE A 18 0.19 0.22 -11.75
CA PHE A 18 -0.87 -0.76 -11.50
C PHE A 18 -0.80 -1.93 -12.48
N ARG A 19 -0.39 -1.70 -13.74
CA ARG A 19 -0.15 -2.77 -14.70
C ARG A 19 1.03 -3.66 -14.27
N ALA A 20 2.15 -3.09 -13.82
CA ALA A 20 3.33 -3.81 -13.36
C ALA A 20 3.05 -4.75 -12.19
N ILE A 21 2.23 -4.32 -11.22
CA ILE A 21 1.86 -5.15 -10.07
C ILE A 21 0.67 -6.09 -10.35
N ASN A 22 0.16 -6.10 -11.59
CA ASN A 22 -1.09 -6.76 -11.98
C ASN A 22 -2.27 -6.37 -11.06
N GLY A 23 -2.36 -5.09 -10.76
CA GLY A 23 -3.43 -4.45 -10.03
C GLY A 23 -4.44 -3.78 -10.95
N SER A 24 -5.51 -3.30 -10.31
CA SER A 24 -6.57 -2.51 -10.91
C SER A 24 -6.54 -1.07 -10.42
N TYR A 25 -7.11 -0.15 -11.21
CA TYR A 25 -7.23 1.26 -10.87
C TYR A 25 -8.54 1.88 -11.35
N ASP A 26 -8.85 3.03 -10.77
CA ASP A 26 -9.91 3.94 -11.21
C ASP A 26 -9.28 5.15 -11.87
N MET A 27 -9.90 5.69 -12.92
CA MET A 27 -9.38 6.89 -13.58
C MET A 27 -9.37 8.11 -12.66
N GLU A 28 -10.30 8.20 -11.71
CA GLU A 28 -10.27 9.25 -10.68
C GLU A 28 -9.03 9.12 -9.79
N ASN A 29 -8.67 7.90 -9.37
CA ASN A 29 -7.46 7.65 -8.61
C ASN A 29 -6.20 7.94 -9.44
N VAL A 30 -6.20 7.59 -10.73
CA VAL A 30 -5.11 7.95 -11.66
C VAL A 30 -4.94 9.48 -11.71
N ARG A 31 -6.03 10.24 -11.75
CA ARG A 31 -6.00 11.71 -11.76
C ARG A 31 -5.33 12.26 -10.49
N LYS A 32 -5.74 11.74 -9.33
CA LYS A 32 -5.21 12.13 -8.02
C LYS A 32 -3.74 11.77 -7.87
N LEU A 33 -3.33 10.64 -8.44
CA LEU A 33 -1.97 10.10 -8.39
C LEU A 33 -1.13 10.45 -9.64
N THR A 34 -1.45 11.57 -10.28
CA THR A 34 -0.62 12.10 -11.38
C THR A 34 0.79 12.42 -10.87
N TYR A 35 1.78 11.84 -11.53
CA TYR A 35 3.15 11.84 -11.03
C TYR A 35 3.85 13.17 -11.32
N LYS A 36 4.40 13.81 -10.27
CA LYS A 36 5.26 15.01 -10.27
C LYS A 36 4.66 16.31 -10.82
N THR A 37 3.55 16.27 -11.55
CA THR A 37 2.86 17.46 -12.07
C THR A 37 1.35 17.25 -12.03
N THR A 38 0.62 18.37 -11.97
CA THR A 38 -0.84 18.39 -12.16
C THR A 38 -1.22 18.37 -13.63
N LEU A 39 -2.46 17.97 -13.92
CA LEU A 39 -3.13 18.19 -15.19
C LEU A 39 -4.33 19.13 -14.97
N THR A 40 -4.52 20.08 -15.87
CA THR A 40 -5.75 20.89 -15.93
C THR A 40 -6.95 19.99 -16.30
N ASP A 41 -8.17 20.47 -16.08
CA ASP A 41 -9.37 19.74 -16.49
C ASP A 41 -9.37 19.42 -17.98
N GLN A 42 -8.95 20.37 -18.83
CA GLN A 42 -8.87 20.16 -20.27
C GLN A 42 -7.85 19.08 -20.63
N GLU A 43 -6.62 19.17 -20.11
CA GLU A 43 -5.58 18.16 -20.33
C GLU A 43 -6.02 16.76 -19.86
N TRP A 44 -6.74 16.70 -18.74
CA TRP A 44 -7.30 15.44 -18.24
C TRP A 44 -8.35 14.85 -19.18
N GLN A 45 -9.27 15.67 -19.70
CA GLN A 45 -10.27 15.20 -20.68
C GLN A 45 -9.61 14.73 -21.99
N GLU A 46 -8.59 15.45 -22.46
CA GLU A 46 -7.80 15.04 -23.63
C GLU A 46 -7.11 13.69 -23.39
N LEU A 47 -6.53 13.48 -22.21
CA LEU A 47 -5.92 12.20 -21.80
C LEU A 47 -6.96 11.07 -21.72
N VAL A 48 -8.12 11.30 -21.10
CA VAL A 48 -9.20 10.30 -21.04
C VAL A 48 -9.70 9.93 -22.44
N SER A 49 -9.84 10.90 -23.34
CA SER A 49 -10.22 10.65 -24.73
C SER A 49 -9.18 9.78 -25.46
N LEU A 50 -7.89 10.14 -25.35
CA LEU A 50 -6.79 9.36 -25.90
C LEU A 50 -6.77 7.93 -25.34
N TYR A 51 -6.93 7.80 -24.03
CA TYR A 51 -6.96 6.52 -23.32
C TYR A 51 -8.10 5.64 -23.84
N ASN A 52 -9.31 6.20 -23.94
CA ASN A 52 -10.48 5.49 -24.44
C ASN A 52 -10.34 5.06 -25.90
N GLN A 53 -9.71 5.88 -26.73
CA GLN A 53 -9.53 5.61 -28.16
C GLN A 53 -8.45 4.55 -28.42
N LYS A 54 -7.30 4.64 -27.76
CA LYS A 54 -6.11 3.84 -28.11
C LYS A 54 -5.85 2.64 -27.20
N PHE A 55 -6.43 2.58 -26.00
CA PHE A 55 -6.04 1.60 -24.96
C PHE A 55 -7.16 0.62 -24.60
N GLN A 56 -7.85 0.08 -25.60
CA GLN A 56 -8.97 -0.84 -25.40
C GLN A 56 -8.57 -2.13 -24.65
N GLU A 57 -7.42 -2.72 -24.98
CA GLU A 57 -6.93 -3.93 -24.31
C GLU A 57 -6.59 -3.68 -22.84
N GLU A 58 -5.95 -2.54 -22.55
CA GLU A 58 -5.60 -2.16 -21.18
C GLU A 58 -6.85 -1.88 -20.35
N ARG A 59 -7.85 -1.20 -20.93
CA ARG A 59 -9.15 -1.02 -20.29
C ARG A 59 -9.81 -2.36 -19.94
N LYS A 60 -9.85 -3.29 -20.89
CA LYS A 60 -10.40 -4.63 -20.66
C LYS A 60 -9.65 -5.36 -19.55
N ARG A 61 -8.31 -5.34 -19.57
CA ARG A 61 -7.47 -5.90 -18.49
C ARG A 61 -7.82 -5.29 -17.14
N ASN A 62 -7.91 -3.97 -17.07
CA ASN A 62 -8.22 -3.25 -15.83
C ASN A 62 -9.61 -3.62 -15.30
N ASP A 63 -10.63 -3.64 -16.16
CA ASP A 63 -12.00 -4.00 -15.76
C ASP A 63 -12.11 -5.44 -15.24
N GLU A 64 -11.41 -6.39 -15.87
CA GLU A 64 -11.29 -7.77 -15.39
C GLU A 64 -10.62 -7.84 -14.01
N GLN A 65 -9.52 -7.11 -13.80
CA GLN A 65 -8.86 -7.05 -12.49
C GLN A 65 -9.75 -6.38 -11.43
N LYS A 66 -10.46 -5.30 -11.75
CA LYS A 66 -11.40 -4.64 -10.82
C LYS A 66 -12.48 -5.61 -10.38
N LYS A 67 -13.10 -6.33 -11.33
CA LYS A 67 -14.14 -7.32 -11.03
C LYS A 67 -13.62 -8.44 -10.13
N LYS A 68 -12.47 -9.01 -10.48
CA LYS A 68 -11.84 -10.07 -9.68
C LYS A 68 -11.50 -9.58 -8.28
N HIS A 69 -10.91 -8.40 -8.18
CA HIS A 69 -10.52 -7.80 -6.91
C HIS A 69 -11.74 -7.50 -6.02
N ALA A 70 -12.84 -6.99 -6.58
CA ALA A 70 -14.09 -6.75 -5.87
C ALA A 70 -14.69 -8.05 -5.30
N GLN A 71 -14.72 -9.12 -6.10
CA GLN A 71 -15.17 -10.45 -5.66
C GLN A 71 -14.33 -10.99 -4.50
N LEU A 72 -13.01 -10.81 -4.55
CA LEU A 72 -12.12 -11.22 -3.46
C LEU A 72 -12.33 -10.38 -2.20
N LYS A 73 -12.51 -9.06 -2.33
CA LYS A 73 -12.83 -8.19 -1.20
C LYS A 73 -14.12 -8.62 -0.49
N GLU A 74 -15.15 -8.98 -1.25
CA GLU A 74 -16.41 -9.47 -0.70
C GLU A 74 -16.20 -10.74 0.15
N LYS A 75 -15.39 -11.70 -0.34
CA LYS A 75 -15.01 -12.90 0.44
C LYS A 75 -14.31 -12.57 1.75
N PHE A 76 -13.50 -11.49 1.78
CA PHE A 76 -12.75 -11.08 2.97
C PHE A 76 -13.56 -10.23 3.95
N GLN A 77 -14.76 -9.79 3.58
CA GLN A 77 -15.52 -8.81 4.36
C GLN A 77 -15.86 -9.31 5.77
N GLU A 78 -16.17 -10.59 5.93
CA GLU A 78 -16.46 -11.18 7.24
C GLU A 78 -15.21 -11.16 8.13
N LYS A 79 -14.08 -11.65 7.61
CA LYS A 79 -12.79 -11.66 8.32
C LYS A 79 -12.34 -10.24 8.68
N ILE A 80 -12.53 -9.26 7.79
CA ILE A 80 -12.24 -7.85 8.05
C ILE A 80 -13.15 -7.31 9.16
N THR A 81 -14.42 -7.70 9.18
CA THR A 81 -15.35 -7.31 10.25
C THR A 81 -14.93 -7.89 11.60
N GLN A 82 -14.49 -9.15 11.62
CA GLN A 82 -13.93 -9.79 12.83
C GLN A 82 -12.64 -9.08 13.27
N LEU A 83 -11.72 -8.79 12.36
CA LEU A 83 -10.49 -8.04 12.62
C LEU A 83 -10.79 -6.66 13.20
N LYS A 84 -11.76 -5.91 12.64
CA LYS A 84 -12.17 -4.60 13.17
C LYS A 84 -12.62 -4.68 14.62
N LYS A 85 -13.43 -5.70 14.98
CA LYS A 85 -13.90 -5.92 16.36
C LYS A 85 -12.76 -6.25 17.30
N ILE A 86 -11.86 -7.15 16.90
CA ILE A 86 -10.67 -7.53 17.68
C ILE A 86 -9.74 -6.33 17.87
N ALA A 87 -9.49 -5.56 16.80
CA ALA A 87 -8.64 -4.38 16.85
C ALA A 87 -9.21 -3.31 17.78
N ALA A 88 -10.53 -3.07 17.71
CA ALA A 88 -11.22 -2.10 18.54
C ALA A 88 -11.19 -2.46 20.04
N SER A 89 -11.05 -3.74 20.40
CA SER A 89 -10.96 -4.18 21.80
C SER A 89 -9.56 -4.09 22.40
N ILE A 90 -8.53 -3.75 21.61
CA ILE A 90 -7.14 -3.58 22.06
C ILE A 90 -6.83 -2.08 22.17
N PRO A 91 -6.83 -1.48 23.38
CA PRO A 91 -6.75 -0.01 23.56
C PRO A 91 -5.46 0.67 23.07
N GLU A 92 -4.41 -0.12 22.84
CA GLU A 92 -3.12 0.33 22.33
C GLU A 92 -3.08 0.42 20.81
N ILE A 93 -4.02 -0.22 20.11
CA ILE A 93 -4.14 -0.09 18.65
C ILE A 93 -4.83 1.24 18.35
N THR A 94 -4.12 2.10 17.64
CA THR A 94 -4.65 3.38 17.18
C THR A 94 -5.34 3.17 15.85
N ASP A 95 -4.73 2.44 14.91
CA ASP A 95 -5.38 2.03 13.66
C ASP A 95 -4.79 0.73 13.09
N ILE A 96 -5.50 0.14 12.12
CA ILE A 96 -4.99 -0.93 11.27
C ILE A 96 -5.28 -0.54 9.83
N PHE A 97 -4.25 -0.56 9.00
CA PHE A 97 -4.39 -0.33 7.57
C PHE A 97 -4.30 -1.65 6.81
N LEU A 98 -5.21 -1.82 5.84
CA LEU A 98 -5.06 -2.81 4.78
C LEU A 98 -4.12 -2.24 3.72
N VAL A 99 -3.12 -3.01 3.34
CA VAL A 99 -2.01 -2.56 2.50
C VAL A 99 -1.68 -3.56 1.39
N ASN A 100 -0.62 -3.30 0.61
CA ASN A 100 -0.13 -4.18 -0.47
C ASN A 100 -1.24 -4.60 -1.44
N SER A 101 -1.40 -5.90 -1.70
CA SER A 101 -2.32 -6.45 -2.70
C SER A 101 -3.78 -6.04 -2.48
N TYR A 102 -4.20 -5.92 -1.21
CA TYR A 102 -5.55 -5.49 -0.85
C TYR A 102 -5.81 -4.03 -1.20
N ALA A 103 -4.86 -3.16 -0.86
CA ALA A 103 -4.93 -1.72 -1.15
C ALA A 103 -4.76 -1.41 -2.64
N LEU A 104 -3.84 -2.12 -3.29
CA LEU A 104 -3.35 -1.83 -4.65
C LEU A 104 -4.11 -2.57 -5.76
N GLY A 105 -5.29 -3.11 -5.49
CA GLY A 105 -6.11 -3.74 -6.53
C GLY A 105 -5.57 -5.05 -7.09
N SER A 106 -4.62 -5.72 -6.42
CA SER A 106 -3.85 -6.86 -6.96
C SER A 106 -4.03 -8.18 -6.18
N LEU A 107 -5.09 -8.28 -5.38
CA LEU A 107 -5.48 -9.53 -4.70
C LEU A 107 -5.59 -10.72 -5.67
N LYS A 108 -5.16 -11.88 -5.18
CA LYS A 108 -5.33 -13.20 -5.80
C LYS A 108 -6.02 -14.11 -4.79
N GLU A 109 -6.63 -15.20 -5.27
CA GLU A 109 -7.26 -16.21 -4.39
C GLU A 109 -6.26 -16.77 -3.36
N THR A 110 -5.00 -16.93 -3.78
CA THR A 110 -3.92 -17.45 -2.92
C THR A 110 -3.27 -16.38 -2.03
N SER A 111 -3.78 -15.14 -2.03
CA SER A 111 -3.18 -14.04 -1.27
C SER A 111 -3.53 -14.13 0.21
N ASP A 112 -2.54 -13.83 1.06
CA ASP A 112 -2.79 -13.35 2.40
C ASP A 112 -3.18 -11.86 2.38
N ILE A 113 -3.65 -11.36 3.52
CA ILE A 113 -3.99 -9.95 3.72
C ILE A 113 -2.96 -9.33 4.66
N ASP A 114 -2.08 -8.50 4.10
CA ASP A 114 -1.08 -7.77 4.87
C ASP A 114 -1.73 -6.64 5.67
N LEU A 115 -1.34 -6.56 6.94
CA LEU A 115 -1.76 -5.52 7.87
C LEU A 115 -0.57 -4.62 8.21
N LEU A 116 -0.79 -3.31 8.17
CA LEU A 116 0.02 -2.33 8.88
C LEU A 116 -0.73 -1.94 10.15
N VAL A 117 -0.19 -2.33 11.31
CA VAL A 117 -0.80 -2.03 12.61
C VAL A 117 -0.10 -0.83 13.23
N ILE A 118 -0.88 0.18 13.59
CA ILE A 118 -0.40 1.40 14.24
C ILE A 118 -0.76 1.31 15.72
N THR A 119 0.23 1.54 16.59
CA THR A 119 0.05 1.45 18.05
C THR A 119 0.46 2.74 18.74
N LYS A 120 -0.06 2.95 19.95
CA LYS A 120 0.47 3.95 20.88
C LYS A 120 1.97 3.75 21.11
N PRO A 121 2.75 4.81 21.39
CA PRO A 121 4.15 4.71 21.75
C PRO A 121 4.40 3.69 22.86
N ASP A 122 5.55 3.00 22.80
CA ASP A 122 6.03 2.07 23.83
C ASP A 122 5.10 0.89 24.20
N THR A 123 4.18 0.53 23.31
CA THR A 123 3.26 -0.62 23.50
C THR A 123 3.32 -1.67 22.39
N MET A 124 4.07 -1.42 21.31
CA MET A 124 4.04 -2.19 20.07
C MET A 124 4.19 -3.71 20.26
N TRP A 125 5.14 -4.15 21.09
CA TRP A 125 5.43 -5.58 21.26
C TRP A 125 4.34 -6.29 22.07
N TRP A 126 3.83 -5.64 23.12
CA TRP A 126 2.69 -6.14 23.87
C TRP A 126 1.43 -6.21 22.99
N THR A 127 1.15 -5.16 22.24
CA THR A 127 0.03 -5.10 21.29
C THR A 127 0.14 -6.19 20.23
N ARG A 128 1.34 -6.39 19.67
CA ARG A 128 1.62 -7.44 18.70
C ARG A 128 1.35 -8.83 19.26
N LEU A 129 1.69 -9.10 20.53
CA LEU A 129 1.40 -10.37 21.19
C LEU A 129 -0.12 -10.58 21.38
N LYS A 130 -0.83 -9.57 21.89
CA LYS A 130 -2.29 -9.65 22.07
C LYS A 130 -3.03 -9.86 20.76
N LEU A 131 -2.74 -9.04 19.76
CA LEU A 131 -3.37 -9.16 18.43
C LEU A 131 -3.02 -10.51 17.79
N THR A 132 -1.76 -10.95 17.94
CA THR A 132 -1.34 -12.30 17.53
C THR A 132 -2.22 -13.39 18.13
N ALA A 133 -2.39 -13.39 19.45
CA ALA A 133 -3.17 -14.38 20.16
C ALA A 133 -4.66 -14.30 19.80
N ALA A 134 -5.22 -13.10 19.67
CA ALA A 134 -6.62 -12.92 19.31
C ALA A 134 -6.94 -13.43 17.89
N LEU A 135 -6.10 -13.11 16.90
CA LEU A 135 -6.29 -13.62 15.53
C LEU A 135 -6.03 -15.13 15.42
N GLU A 136 -5.12 -15.66 16.24
CA GLU A 136 -4.84 -17.09 16.36
C GLU A 136 -6.08 -17.85 16.87
N LEU A 137 -6.68 -17.37 17.97
CA LEU A 137 -7.87 -17.94 18.58
C LEU A 137 -9.09 -17.85 17.66
N ALA A 138 -9.20 -16.76 16.88
CA ALA A 138 -10.24 -16.59 15.88
C ALA A 138 -10.00 -17.42 14.60
N GLY A 139 -8.83 -18.07 14.43
CA GLY A 139 -8.53 -18.88 13.26
C GLY A 139 -8.32 -18.10 11.96
N ILE A 140 -8.10 -16.78 12.05
CA ILE A 140 -7.96 -15.85 10.91
C ILE A 140 -6.52 -15.33 10.71
N ARG A 141 -5.56 -15.93 11.41
CA ARG A 141 -4.13 -15.58 11.34
C ARG A 141 -3.39 -16.48 10.36
N ARG A 142 -2.54 -15.88 9.53
CA ARG A 142 -1.64 -16.61 8.63
C ARG A 142 -0.66 -17.50 9.38
N LYS A 143 -0.53 -18.75 8.92
CA LYS A 143 0.39 -19.77 9.43
C LYS A 143 1.10 -20.50 8.27
N PRO A 144 2.27 -21.12 8.50
CA PRO A 144 2.79 -22.10 7.56
C PRO A 144 1.72 -23.17 7.27
N GLY A 145 1.43 -23.41 5.99
CA GLY A 145 0.38 -24.36 5.56
C GLY A 145 -1.05 -23.81 5.57
N ASN A 146 -1.30 -22.62 6.13
CA ASN A 146 -2.59 -21.91 6.05
C ASN A 146 -2.35 -20.42 5.79
N ILE A 147 -2.17 -20.09 4.51
CA ILE A 147 -1.75 -18.76 4.06
C ILE A 147 -2.91 -18.00 3.43
N GLU A 148 -3.66 -18.67 2.56
CA GLU A 148 -4.68 -18.06 1.72
C GLU A 148 -5.78 -17.44 2.57
N GLU A 149 -6.14 -16.20 2.26
CA GLU A 149 -7.22 -15.47 2.91
C GLU A 149 -7.02 -15.21 4.42
N GLN A 150 -5.78 -15.31 4.90
CA GLN A 150 -5.45 -15.11 6.31
C GLN A 150 -4.73 -13.76 6.53
N PHE A 151 -4.83 -13.20 7.74
CA PHE A 151 -4.13 -11.97 8.09
C PHE A 151 -2.66 -12.19 8.41
N CYS A 152 -1.79 -11.44 7.73
CA CYS A 152 -0.35 -11.42 7.97
C CYS A 152 0.03 -10.28 8.91
N LEU A 153 0.59 -10.63 10.07
CA LEU A 153 1.09 -9.69 11.08
C LEU A 153 2.57 -9.36 10.84
N SER A 154 2.88 -8.84 9.65
CA SER A 154 4.25 -8.56 9.19
C SER A 154 4.72 -7.13 9.47
N PHE A 155 3.81 -6.18 9.68
CA PHE A 155 4.17 -4.76 9.80
C PHE A 155 3.44 -4.07 10.98
N PHE A 156 4.22 -3.57 11.94
CA PHE A 156 3.77 -2.78 13.07
C PHE A 156 4.61 -1.51 13.16
N ILE A 157 3.97 -0.40 13.49
CA ILE A 157 4.63 0.88 13.79
C ILE A 157 3.99 1.51 15.02
N THR A 158 4.75 2.32 15.73
CA THR A 158 4.19 3.26 16.71
C THR A 158 3.78 4.57 16.02
N GLU A 159 2.92 5.36 16.66
CA GLU A 159 2.57 6.71 16.20
C GLU A 159 3.79 7.61 15.93
N ASN A 160 4.91 7.39 16.61
CA ASN A 160 6.18 8.12 16.43
C ASN A 160 6.97 7.70 15.17
N ALA A 161 6.46 6.75 14.38
CA ALA A 161 7.14 6.18 13.22
C ALA A 161 6.20 6.05 12.00
N MET A 162 5.24 6.97 11.82
CA MET A 162 4.38 6.97 10.62
C MET A 162 5.03 7.63 9.39
N ASP A 163 6.09 8.42 9.57
CA ASP A 163 6.89 8.92 8.45
C ASP A 163 7.62 7.77 7.75
N MET A 164 7.09 7.38 6.59
CA MET A 164 7.58 6.26 5.81
C MET A 164 8.75 6.63 4.89
N SER A 165 9.11 7.92 4.75
CA SER A 165 10.32 8.30 3.99
C SER A 165 11.58 7.64 4.58
N LYS A 166 11.58 7.38 5.89
CA LYS A 166 12.64 6.71 6.64
C LYS A 166 12.93 5.27 6.22
N ILE A 167 12.02 4.65 5.46
CA ILE A 167 12.20 3.28 4.93
C ILE A 167 12.23 3.22 3.41
N ALA A 168 12.24 4.38 2.74
CA ALA A 168 12.31 4.46 1.28
C ALA A 168 13.65 3.92 0.77
N ILE A 169 13.61 3.34 -0.43
CA ILE A 169 14.79 3.14 -1.27
C ILE A 169 14.86 4.24 -2.34
N ASP A 170 15.90 4.25 -3.14
CA ASP A 170 16.08 5.26 -4.20
C ASP A 170 15.00 5.15 -5.28
N ASP A 171 14.28 6.26 -5.51
CA ASP A 171 13.06 6.38 -6.32
C ASP A 171 12.05 5.26 -6.11
N ASP A 172 11.61 5.08 -4.85
CA ASP A 172 10.70 4.03 -4.44
C ASP A 172 9.24 4.25 -4.91
N LEU A 173 9.01 4.05 -6.22
CA LEU A 173 7.68 4.14 -6.82
C LEU A 173 6.67 3.27 -6.08
N TYR A 174 7.07 2.06 -5.70
CA TYR A 174 6.18 1.14 -4.98
C TYR A 174 5.73 1.75 -3.65
N LEU A 175 6.66 2.29 -2.85
CA LEU A 175 6.31 2.92 -1.57
C LEU A 175 5.43 4.14 -1.77
N HIS A 176 5.68 4.98 -2.78
CA HIS A 176 4.82 6.14 -3.07
C HIS A 176 3.36 5.72 -3.27
N PHE A 177 3.12 4.76 -4.17
CA PHE A 177 1.78 4.25 -4.43
C PHE A 177 1.20 3.52 -3.22
N TRP A 178 2.02 2.74 -2.51
CA TRP A 178 1.63 2.01 -1.31
C TRP A 178 1.09 2.92 -0.20
N ILE A 179 1.79 4.01 0.14
CA ILE A 179 1.36 4.96 1.19
C ILE A 179 0.10 5.70 0.77
N SER A 180 -0.01 6.07 -0.50
CA SER A 180 -1.18 6.78 -1.04
C SER A 180 -2.44 5.90 -1.11
N SER A 181 -2.28 4.57 -1.12
CA SER A 181 -3.39 3.62 -1.33
C SER A 181 -3.88 2.91 -0.06
N VAL A 182 -3.29 3.21 1.11
CA VAL A 182 -3.65 2.53 2.37
C VAL A 182 -5.14 2.68 2.67
N GLN A 183 -5.75 1.63 3.22
CA GLN A 183 -7.16 1.67 3.63
C GLN A 183 -7.26 1.49 5.14
N SER A 184 -7.64 2.55 5.84
CA SER A 184 -7.81 2.53 7.28
C SER A 184 -9.05 1.71 7.70
N LEU A 185 -8.90 0.84 8.70
CA LEU A 185 -10.00 0.04 9.23
C LEU A 185 -10.79 0.75 10.33
N LEU A 186 -10.12 1.58 11.15
CA LEU A 186 -10.72 2.26 12.30
C LEU A 186 -10.93 3.76 12.05
N ASN A 187 -10.33 4.31 10.99
CA ASN A 187 -10.34 5.72 10.62
C ASN A 187 -9.92 6.67 11.76
N ARG A 188 -8.95 6.23 12.56
CA ARG A 188 -8.47 6.94 13.77
C ARG A 188 -7.13 7.61 13.55
N SER A 189 -6.29 7.09 12.65
CA SER A 189 -4.94 7.62 12.40
C SER A 189 -4.72 8.10 10.97
N LEU A 190 -5.77 8.18 10.15
CA LEU A 190 -5.65 8.56 8.73
C LEU A 190 -5.14 10.00 8.56
N SER A 191 -5.63 10.97 9.36
CA SER A 191 -5.14 12.34 9.34
C SER A 191 -3.64 12.43 9.71
N SER A 192 -3.26 11.83 10.83
CA SER A 192 -1.87 11.81 11.30
C SER A 192 -0.93 11.07 10.34
N TRP A 193 -1.41 10.02 9.68
CA TRP A 193 -0.67 9.33 8.63
C TRP A 193 -0.29 10.28 7.49
N HIS A 194 -1.24 11.09 7.04
CA HIS A 194 -0.97 12.04 5.97
C HIS A 194 -0.10 13.23 6.42
N GLU A 195 -0.31 13.73 7.64
CA GLU A 195 0.53 14.79 8.23
C GLU A 195 2.00 14.37 8.37
N GLN A 196 2.26 13.09 8.63
CA GLN A 196 3.61 12.54 8.74
C GLN A 196 4.22 12.12 7.38
N ASN A 197 3.45 12.17 6.30
CA ASN A 197 3.95 11.88 4.94
C ASN A 197 3.70 13.06 3.98
N PRO A 198 4.12 14.30 4.33
CA PRO A 198 3.84 15.49 3.52
C PRO A 198 4.55 15.47 2.16
N TRP A 199 5.68 14.75 2.10
CA TRP A 199 6.48 14.56 0.89
C TRP A 199 5.71 13.90 -0.25
N LEU A 200 4.58 13.21 0.02
CA LEU A 200 3.71 12.69 -1.04
C LEU A 200 3.15 13.79 -1.95
N LYS A 201 3.03 15.03 -1.48
CA LYS A 201 2.58 16.15 -2.31
C LYS A 201 3.57 16.48 -3.42
N ASP A 202 4.87 16.29 -3.17
CA ASP A 202 5.91 16.49 -4.16
C ASP A 202 5.94 15.36 -5.20
N ILE A 203 5.37 14.19 -4.85
CA ILE A 203 5.24 13.04 -5.75
C ILE A 203 3.93 13.07 -6.53
N PHE A 204 2.82 13.42 -5.87
CA PHE A 204 1.48 13.45 -6.42
C PHE A 204 0.82 14.81 -6.08
N PRO A 205 1.08 15.87 -6.87
CA PRO A 205 0.60 17.21 -6.53
C PRO A 205 -0.93 17.36 -6.51
N SER A 206 -1.65 16.48 -7.21
CA SER A 206 -3.11 16.43 -7.24
C SER A 206 -3.73 15.57 -6.13
N PHE A 207 -2.91 14.89 -5.32
CA PHE A 207 -3.38 14.05 -4.23
C PHE A 207 -3.84 14.91 -3.06
N SER A 208 -5.13 14.79 -2.69
CA SER A 208 -5.62 15.33 -1.42
C SER A 208 -5.66 14.23 -0.36
N MET A 209 -5.31 14.61 0.87
CA MET A 209 -5.33 13.72 2.03
C MET A 209 -6.75 13.26 2.41
N GLN A 210 -7.79 13.86 1.84
CA GLN A 210 -9.20 13.53 2.10
C GLN A 210 -9.76 12.53 1.06
N ASP A 211 -9.01 12.23 0.01
CA ASP A 211 -9.50 11.47 -1.15
C ASP A 211 -9.65 9.97 -0.92
N PHE A 212 -8.96 9.41 0.07
CA PHE A 212 -8.93 7.97 0.36
C PHE A 212 -9.59 7.66 1.71
N THR A 213 -10.65 8.40 2.03
CA THR A 213 -11.43 8.12 3.23
C THR A 213 -12.11 6.75 3.10
N SER A 214 -11.86 5.88 4.07
CA SER A 214 -12.66 4.68 4.25
C SER A 214 -14.11 5.08 4.55
N PRO A 215 -15.11 4.24 4.19
CA PRO A 215 -16.49 4.49 4.57
C PRO A 215 -16.60 4.73 6.08
N PRO A 216 -17.51 5.61 6.52
CA PRO A 216 -17.61 6.03 7.91
C PRO A 216 -17.74 4.82 8.84
N VAL A 217 -16.92 4.80 9.89
CA VAL A 217 -16.95 3.77 10.91
C VAL A 217 -18.21 3.97 11.76
N PRO A 218 -19.00 2.91 12.05
CA PRO A 218 -20.16 3.03 12.95
C PRO A 218 -19.75 3.68 14.27
N ALA A 219 -20.54 4.65 14.76
CA ALA A 219 -20.21 5.46 15.94
C ALA A 219 -19.83 4.61 17.18
N GLN A 220 -20.45 3.44 17.34
CA GLN A 220 -20.14 2.47 18.41
C GLN A 220 -18.72 1.89 18.40
N LEU A 221 -18.00 1.97 17.26
CA LEU A 221 -16.61 1.55 17.12
C LEU A 221 -15.64 2.74 17.13
N ILE A 222 -16.17 3.97 17.12
CA ILE A 222 -15.41 5.19 17.33
C ILE A 222 -15.19 5.30 18.84
N VAL A 223 -14.05 4.81 19.30
CA VAL A 223 -13.58 5.17 20.64
C VAL A 223 -13.18 6.63 20.56
N PRO A 224 -13.77 7.54 21.35
CA PRO A 224 -13.39 8.95 21.31
C PRO A 224 -11.88 9.07 21.55
N PRO A 225 -11.19 10.02 20.89
CA PRO A 225 -9.78 10.26 21.15
C PRO A 225 -9.63 10.48 22.65
N THR A 226 -8.95 9.55 23.31
CA THR A 226 -8.74 9.63 24.74
C THR A 226 -7.87 10.86 24.94
N THR A 227 -8.37 11.87 25.64
CA THR A 227 -7.57 13.02 26.06
C THR A 227 -6.27 12.50 26.68
N PRO A 228 -5.14 13.22 26.52
CA PRO A 228 -3.88 12.83 27.13
C PRO A 228 -3.99 13.04 28.65
N THR A 229 -4.69 12.15 29.31
CA THR A 229 -4.73 12.08 30.76
C THR A 229 -3.37 11.55 31.17
N SER A 230 -2.66 12.31 31.99
CA SER A 230 -1.43 11.90 32.68
C SER A 230 -1.72 10.69 33.57
N SER A 231 -1.90 9.54 32.94
CA SER A 231 -2.08 8.26 33.60
C SER A 231 -0.69 7.77 33.99
N PRO A 232 -0.53 7.13 35.16
CA PRO A 232 0.69 6.37 35.45
C PRO A 232 0.96 5.40 34.29
N PRO A 233 2.21 4.96 34.06
CA PRO A 233 2.52 4.06 32.95
C PRO A 233 1.51 2.91 32.96
N SER A 234 0.66 2.88 31.93
CA SER A 234 -0.35 1.83 31.76
C SER A 234 0.35 0.48 31.93
N SER A 235 -0.32 -0.51 32.53
CA SER A 235 0.19 -1.88 32.60
C SER A 235 0.72 -2.38 31.26
N SER A 236 0.19 -1.86 30.14
CA SER A 236 0.70 -2.03 28.78
C SER A 236 2.19 -1.67 28.59
N HIS A 237 2.69 -0.57 29.15
CA HIS A 237 4.10 -0.17 29.04
C HIS A 237 5.02 -1.14 29.80
N PHE A 238 4.60 -1.52 31.02
CA PHE A 238 5.31 -2.50 31.81
C PHE A 238 5.32 -3.87 31.12
N LEU A 239 4.18 -4.35 30.64
CA LEU A 239 4.11 -5.62 29.91
C LEU A 239 4.89 -5.57 28.61
N ASN A 240 4.89 -4.42 27.90
CA ASN A 240 5.73 -4.20 26.72
C ASN A 240 7.22 -4.32 27.05
N SER A 241 7.68 -3.73 28.16
CA SER A 241 9.08 -3.82 28.57
C SER A 241 9.51 -5.25 28.91
N LEU A 242 8.58 -6.09 29.41
CA LEU A 242 8.82 -7.51 29.66
C LEU A 242 8.91 -8.34 28.38
N VAL A 243 7.99 -8.15 27.42
CA VAL A 243 7.94 -8.99 26.21
C VAL A 243 8.92 -8.55 25.12
N ARG A 244 9.26 -7.26 25.07
CA ARG A 244 10.10 -6.65 24.02
C ARG A 244 11.45 -7.36 23.85
N PRO A 245 12.27 -7.58 24.89
CA PRO A 245 13.60 -8.16 24.74
C PRO A 245 13.55 -9.55 24.10
N LEU A 246 12.63 -10.40 24.57
CA LEU A 246 12.44 -11.75 24.06
C LEU A 246 11.98 -11.75 22.60
N MET A 247 11.00 -10.92 22.25
CA MET A 247 10.48 -10.85 20.89
C MET A 247 11.52 -10.29 19.92
N GLN A 248 12.22 -9.20 20.29
CA GLN A 248 13.29 -8.64 19.47
C GLN A 248 14.41 -9.65 19.25
N TRP A 249 14.85 -10.34 20.30
CA TRP A 249 15.85 -11.41 20.19
C TRP A 249 15.41 -12.50 19.21
N ARG A 250 14.19 -13.04 19.38
CA ARG A 250 13.66 -14.08 18.48
C ARG A 250 13.62 -13.61 17.03
N HIS A 251 13.20 -12.38 16.78
CA HIS A 251 13.11 -11.83 15.43
C HIS A 251 14.48 -11.54 14.81
N ARG A 252 15.45 -11.05 15.60
CA ARG A 252 16.84 -10.88 15.14
C ARG A 252 17.49 -12.22 14.80
N MET A 253 17.21 -13.28 15.57
CA MET A 253 17.68 -14.63 15.24
C MET A 253 17.09 -15.13 13.91
N LYS A 254 15.80 -14.88 13.66
CA LYS A 254 15.18 -15.20 12.38
C LYS A 254 15.74 -14.36 11.22
N GLN A 255 16.05 -13.09 11.45
CA GLN A 255 16.66 -12.22 10.45
C GLN A 255 18.02 -12.76 9.97
N LYS A 256 18.85 -13.32 10.87
CA LYS A 256 20.13 -13.95 10.51
C LYS A 256 20.01 -15.15 9.56
N GLN A 257 18.82 -15.73 9.43
CA GLN A 257 18.55 -16.88 8.55
C GLN A 257 18.08 -16.45 7.15
N LEU A 258 17.92 -15.15 6.91
CA LEU A 258 17.41 -14.63 5.66
C LEU A 258 18.52 -14.03 4.80
N GLY A 259 18.32 -14.11 3.49
CA GLY A 259 19.26 -13.57 2.51
C GLY A 259 19.27 -12.03 2.45
N PRO A 260 20.20 -11.45 1.68
CA PRO A 260 20.35 -9.99 1.53
C PRO A 260 19.10 -9.31 0.95
N GLU A 261 18.26 -10.06 0.23
CA GLU A 261 17.00 -9.59 -0.35
C GLU A 261 15.89 -9.32 0.67
N ALA A 262 16.08 -9.65 1.94
CA ALA A 262 15.07 -9.44 2.98
C ALA A 262 15.08 -8.00 3.51
N SER A 263 13.93 -7.32 3.46
CA SER A 263 13.72 -6.03 4.11
C SER A 263 13.14 -6.23 5.51
N ILE A 264 14.00 -6.17 6.52
CA ILE A 264 13.62 -6.33 7.93
C ILE A 264 14.01 -5.12 8.76
N VAL A 265 13.06 -4.61 9.53
CA VAL A 265 13.27 -3.58 10.55
C VAL A 265 12.78 -4.12 11.89
N VAL A 266 13.63 -4.13 12.89
CA VAL A 266 13.29 -4.54 14.26
C VAL A 266 13.83 -3.50 15.23
N SER A 267 12.97 -2.60 15.67
CA SER A 267 13.28 -1.54 16.63
C SER A 267 12.20 -1.43 17.71
N ASP A 268 12.27 -0.38 18.52
CA ASP A 268 11.25 -0.08 19.54
C ASP A 268 10.00 0.56 18.94
N THR A 269 10.14 1.20 17.78
CA THR A 269 9.07 1.98 17.12
C THR A 269 8.57 1.34 15.84
N MET A 270 9.28 0.34 15.29
CA MET A 270 8.92 -0.33 14.06
C MET A 270 9.31 -1.80 14.07
N PHE A 271 8.37 -2.64 13.67
CA PHE A 271 8.60 -4.02 13.29
C PHE A 271 8.10 -4.22 11.85
N LYS A 272 9.01 -4.41 10.90
CA LYS A 272 8.70 -4.73 9.50
C LYS A 272 9.41 -6.03 9.14
N PHE A 273 8.70 -6.97 8.53
CA PHE A 273 9.27 -8.25 8.16
C PHE A 273 8.83 -8.70 6.78
N HIS A 274 9.72 -8.58 5.79
CA HIS A 274 9.53 -9.09 4.43
C HIS A 274 10.72 -9.95 4.03
N ASN A 275 10.46 -11.18 3.59
CA ASN A 275 11.52 -12.12 3.19
C ASN A 275 12.18 -11.77 1.86
N LEU A 276 11.48 -11.03 1.01
CA LEU A 276 11.92 -10.63 -0.32
C LEU A 276 11.35 -9.24 -0.59
N ASP A 277 12.24 -8.26 -0.72
CA ASP A 277 11.89 -6.90 -1.12
C ASP A 277 11.78 -6.83 -2.65
N ARG A 278 10.58 -6.54 -3.17
CA ARG A 278 10.31 -6.46 -4.61
C ARG A 278 10.18 -5.03 -5.12
N ARG A 279 10.47 -4.02 -4.31
CA ARG A 279 10.25 -2.62 -4.68
C ARG A 279 11.07 -2.22 -5.91
N GLN A 280 12.33 -2.64 -5.98
CA GLN A 280 13.19 -2.42 -7.15
C GLN A 280 12.66 -3.13 -8.41
N HIS A 281 12.23 -4.39 -8.26
CA HIS A 281 11.61 -5.15 -9.37
C HIS A 281 10.37 -4.43 -9.92
N TYR A 282 9.48 -3.96 -9.06
CA TYR A 282 8.27 -3.25 -9.49
C TYR A 282 8.58 -1.86 -10.07
N LYS A 283 9.63 -1.18 -9.62
CA LYS A 283 10.13 0.05 -10.25
C LYS A 283 10.52 -0.23 -11.71
N GLU A 284 11.36 -1.23 -11.96
CA GLU A 284 11.81 -1.60 -13.31
C GLU A 284 10.64 -2.00 -14.22
N GLN A 285 9.70 -2.81 -13.72
CA GLN A 285 8.51 -3.17 -14.48
C GLN A 285 7.62 -1.96 -14.78
N THR A 286 7.47 -1.04 -13.83
CA THR A 286 6.68 0.19 -14.03
C THR A 286 7.28 1.03 -15.16
N LEU A 287 8.59 1.19 -15.19
CA LEU A 287 9.27 1.95 -16.25
C LEU A 287 9.08 1.28 -17.62
N GLN A 288 9.18 -0.04 -17.71
CA GLN A 288 8.93 -0.78 -18.95
C GLN A 288 7.48 -0.64 -19.45
N GLU A 289 6.48 -0.73 -18.55
CA GLU A 289 5.09 -0.52 -18.94
C GLU A 289 4.82 0.94 -19.33
N LEU A 290 5.46 1.90 -18.67
CA LEU A 290 5.35 3.32 -19.01
C LEU A 290 5.86 3.59 -20.44
N GLU A 291 7.02 3.05 -20.81
CA GLU A 291 7.56 3.16 -22.17
C GLU A 291 6.59 2.58 -23.21
N ARG A 292 5.98 1.42 -22.93
CA ARG A 292 4.98 0.81 -23.82
C ARG A 292 3.75 1.70 -23.99
N LEU A 293 3.22 2.25 -22.90
CA LEU A 293 2.06 3.13 -22.94
C LEU A 293 2.36 4.41 -23.74
N LEU A 294 3.54 5.00 -23.55
CA LEU A 294 3.97 6.18 -24.31
C LEU A 294 4.16 5.87 -25.80
N ALA A 295 4.74 4.72 -26.14
CA ALA A 295 4.90 4.30 -27.53
C ALA A 295 3.53 4.09 -28.21
N GLN A 296 2.58 3.46 -27.52
CA GLN A 296 1.21 3.27 -28.00
C GLN A 296 0.48 4.60 -28.18
N ALA A 297 0.62 5.54 -27.24
CA ALA A 297 0.03 6.88 -27.36
C ALA A 297 0.54 7.63 -28.59
N ASN A 298 1.83 7.52 -28.90
CA ASN A 298 2.47 8.22 -30.04
C ASN A 298 2.29 7.51 -31.38
N SER A 299 1.85 6.24 -31.39
CA SER A 299 1.59 5.52 -32.64
C SER A 299 0.47 6.20 -33.43
N LYS A 300 0.67 6.40 -34.74
CA LYS A 300 -0.42 6.73 -35.66
C LYS A 300 -1.37 5.52 -35.66
N ALA A 301 -2.69 5.75 -35.57
CA ALA A 301 -3.67 4.72 -35.23
C ALA A 301 -3.53 3.41 -36.05
N CYS A 302 -3.60 2.29 -35.32
CA CYS A 302 -3.63 0.86 -35.70
C CYS A 302 -2.29 0.21 -36.10
N PRO A 303 -1.99 -0.99 -35.54
CA PRO A 303 -2.25 -2.18 -36.34
C PRO A 303 -2.92 -3.34 -35.57
N GLU A 304 -3.87 -3.99 -36.25
CA GLU A 304 -4.16 -5.40 -36.04
C GLU A 304 -2.89 -6.26 -36.27
N ARG A 305 -2.73 -7.27 -35.42
CA ARG A 305 -1.85 -8.47 -35.56
C ARG A 305 -0.32 -8.31 -35.45
N GLN A 306 0.14 -8.80 -34.30
CA GLN A 306 1.14 -9.85 -34.10
C GLN A 306 2.60 -9.69 -34.59
N SER A 307 3.48 -9.71 -33.57
CA SER A 307 4.58 -10.67 -33.36
C SER A 307 6.02 -10.27 -33.68
N LYS A 308 6.85 -10.79 -32.77
CA LYS A 308 8.30 -11.06 -32.81
C LYS A 308 9.21 -9.91 -32.40
N GLY A 309 9.91 -10.21 -31.30
CA GLY A 309 10.77 -9.31 -30.60
C GLY A 309 12.00 -8.88 -31.38
N SER A 310 12.55 -7.77 -30.94
CA SER A 310 13.98 -7.55 -30.94
C SER A 310 14.32 -6.72 -29.71
N LYS A 311 15.25 -7.25 -28.90
CA LYS A 311 15.91 -6.50 -27.83
C LYS A 311 16.76 -5.43 -28.50
N LEU A 312 16.50 -4.16 -28.20
CA LEU A 312 17.53 -3.12 -28.32
C LEU A 312 17.60 -2.41 -26.97
N GLY A 313 18.72 -2.61 -26.27
CA GLY A 313 19.08 -1.82 -25.11
C GLY A 313 19.42 -0.41 -25.56
N ILE A 314 18.83 0.57 -24.89
CA ILE A 314 19.25 1.96 -24.97
C ILE A 314 19.38 2.42 -23.52
N GLU A 315 20.62 2.67 -23.10
CA GLU A 315 20.91 3.42 -21.88
C GLU A 315 20.24 4.79 -21.98
N LEU A 316 19.41 5.12 -21.00
CA LEU A 316 18.93 6.49 -20.78
C LEU A 316 19.37 6.95 -19.40
N GLN A 317 20.34 7.87 -19.40
CA GLN A 317 20.59 8.75 -18.27
C GLN A 317 19.32 9.59 -18.02
N LEU A 318 18.60 9.27 -16.95
CA LEU A 318 17.66 10.19 -16.32
C LEU A 318 18.42 10.90 -15.19
N ARG A 319 18.79 12.15 -15.42
CA ARG A 319 18.92 13.11 -14.32
C ARG A 319 17.52 13.69 -14.09
N ILE A 320 16.88 13.22 -13.02
CA ILE A 320 15.75 13.88 -12.34
C ILE A 320 16.34 14.61 -11.14
#